data_AF-A0AAD4Y7P2-F1
#
_entry.id   AF-A0AAD4Y7P2-F1
#
_cell.length_a   1.000
_cell.length_b   1.000
_cell.length_c   1.000
_cell.angle_alpha   90.00
_cell.angle_beta   90.00
_cell.angle_gamma   90.00
#
_symmetry.space_group_name_H-M   'P 1'
#
loop_
_entity.id
_entity.type
_entity.pdbx_description
1 polymer ?
#
loop_
_entity_poly.entity_id
_entity_poly.type
_entity_poly.pdbx_seq_one_letter_code
_entity_poly.pdbx_strand_id
1 'polypeptide(L)'
;MVENQLVKTAELDPSRNYLAGFHPHGIGVIGAFTNLCMEGIGFSSVFPGICSHLMMLNMWFCFPFFRDYIVSMGLVSADKESAAPILSRKGGGNLLSIVVGGIQEALAARPGAYKLVLQNRKGFIRLALIHGVALVLIFSFGENDIFDQVENSPGSWLHWFQDRLLKTMRFSIPLFYGHGVFQYSVGFMPYCWPITTAGLVPVDKKSVAHILSRKGSGNLVVITVGGIKEALKTRPGANKLVLRNRKGFVRLALMHGADLVPIFSFGDNDLFVHPKKSLGFWWKWFIDQLYKKTGVALPLFYGRGVFQYSFGFIPYRRPITTVVGKPIEVQKTPHPSQQEVDRLHQRYMNELENLFEAHKLKYNVPKDQHLEFY
;
A
#
# COMPACT_ATOMS: atom_id res chain seq x y z
N MET A 1 5.99 -20.51 -12.31
CA MET A 1 5.23 -19.36 -11.78
C MET A 1 5.91 -18.11 -12.27
N VAL A 2 5.17 -17.17 -12.86
CA VAL A 2 5.74 -15.92 -13.40
C VAL A 2 6.09 -15.01 -12.20
N GLU A 3 7.33 -14.55 -12.13
CA GLU A 3 7.78 -13.61 -11.11
C GLU A 3 7.29 -12.19 -11.43
N ASN A 4 7.08 -11.39 -10.37
CA ASN A 4 6.75 -9.98 -10.48
C ASN A 4 8.03 -9.21 -10.83
N GLN A 5 8.14 -8.71 -12.07
CA GLN A 5 9.28 -7.96 -12.58
C GLN A 5 8.89 -6.75 -13.45
N LEU A 6 9.61 -5.63 -13.30
CA LEU A 6 9.58 -4.52 -14.25
C LEU A 6 10.50 -4.89 -15.41
N VAL A 7 9.94 -5.27 -16.55
CA VAL A 7 10.76 -5.62 -17.72
C VAL A 7 11.04 -4.37 -18.53
N LYS A 8 12.32 -3.99 -18.57
CA LYS A 8 12.83 -2.94 -19.44
C LYS A 8 13.16 -3.51 -20.80
N THR A 9 12.56 -2.96 -21.85
CA THR A 9 12.81 -3.36 -23.25
C THR A 9 13.69 -2.38 -24.00
N ALA A 10 13.89 -1.16 -23.46
CA ALA A 10 14.72 -0.12 -24.05
C ALA A 10 15.31 0.78 -22.96
N GLU A 11 16.48 1.33 -23.25
CA GLU A 11 17.12 2.36 -22.43
C GLU A 11 16.39 3.70 -22.55
N LEU A 12 16.26 4.41 -21.43
CA LEU A 12 15.75 5.79 -21.39
C LEU A 12 16.90 6.70 -20.97
N ASP A 13 17.28 7.62 -21.86
CA ASP A 13 18.29 8.64 -21.60
C ASP A 13 17.79 9.63 -20.52
N PRO A 14 18.47 9.74 -19.37
CA PRO A 14 18.07 10.62 -18.28
C PRO A 14 18.23 12.11 -18.58
N SER A 15 18.87 12.49 -19.69
CA SER A 15 18.92 13.89 -20.14
C SER A 15 17.63 14.37 -20.83
N ARG A 16 16.67 13.46 -21.06
CA ARG A 16 15.42 13.75 -21.79
C ARG A 16 14.18 13.51 -20.93
N ASN A 17 13.09 14.19 -21.29
CA ASN A 17 11.77 13.94 -20.71
C ASN A 17 10.93 13.06 -21.65
N TYR A 18 10.01 12.31 -21.06
CA TYR A 18 9.22 11.29 -21.73
C TYR A 18 7.75 11.40 -21.34
N LEU A 19 6.87 11.07 -22.28
CA LEU A 19 5.45 10.88 -22.02
C LEU A 19 5.10 9.40 -22.20
N ALA A 20 4.63 8.76 -21.14
CA ALA A 20 4.27 7.35 -21.14
C ALA A 20 2.77 7.13 -21.33
N GLY A 21 2.39 6.21 -22.22
CA GLY A 21 1.04 5.65 -22.29
C GLY A 21 0.98 4.35 -21.51
N PHE A 22 0.21 4.31 -20.41
CA PHE A 22 0.03 3.11 -19.59
C PHE A 22 -1.25 2.36 -19.98
N HIS A 23 -1.13 1.04 -20.16
CA HIS A 23 -2.23 0.15 -20.54
C HIS A 23 -2.14 -1.23 -19.86
N PRO A 24 -3.26 -1.91 -19.58
CA PRO A 24 -4.62 -1.38 -19.54
C PRO A 24 -4.85 -0.54 -18.26
N HIS A 25 -5.94 0.22 -18.18
CA HIS A 25 -6.29 0.96 -16.96
C HIS A 25 -6.57 0.06 -15.75
N GLY A 26 -7.22 -1.10 -15.95
CA GLY A 26 -7.75 -1.88 -14.82
C GLY A 26 -8.82 -1.12 -14.05
N ILE A 27 -9.30 -1.68 -12.95
CA ILE A 27 -10.31 -1.01 -12.11
C ILE A 27 -9.70 0.14 -11.30
N GLY A 28 -8.48 -0.03 -10.79
CA GLY A 28 -7.82 0.91 -9.87
C GLY A 28 -6.42 1.36 -10.27
N VAL A 29 -5.91 0.93 -11.43
CA VAL A 29 -4.54 1.22 -11.91
C VAL A 29 -3.44 0.93 -10.86
N ILE A 30 -3.62 -0.13 -10.06
CA ILE A 30 -2.79 -0.37 -8.87
C ILE A 30 -1.34 -0.64 -9.25
N GLY A 31 -1.09 -1.29 -10.39
CA GLY A 31 0.25 -1.53 -10.89
C GLY A 31 0.92 -0.32 -11.51
N ALA A 32 0.19 0.61 -12.13
CA ALA A 32 0.83 1.88 -12.51
C ALA A 32 1.29 2.61 -11.26
N PHE A 33 0.42 2.75 -10.26
CA PHE A 33 0.77 3.45 -9.02
C PHE A 33 1.95 2.79 -8.31
N THR A 34 1.93 1.47 -8.16
CA THR A 34 2.99 0.80 -7.40
C THR A 34 4.33 0.78 -8.13
N ASN A 35 4.34 0.58 -9.46
CA ASN A 35 5.57 0.59 -10.25
C ASN A 35 6.15 1.98 -10.41
N LEU A 36 5.30 2.96 -10.66
CA LEU A 36 5.74 4.28 -11.12
C LEU A 36 5.85 5.30 -9.99
N CYS A 37 5.23 5.06 -8.83
CA CYS A 37 5.20 6.02 -7.71
C CYS A 37 5.78 5.48 -6.40
N MET A 38 5.69 4.16 -6.12
CA MET A 38 5.97 3.62 -4.78
C MET A 38 7.29 2.84 -4.65
N GLU A 39 8.14 2.86 -5.68
CA GLU A 39 9.38 2.05 -5.75
C GLU A 39 9.18 0.55 -5.44
N GLY A 40 7.94 0.04 -5.59
CA GLY A 40 7.55 -1.29 -5.10
C GLY A 40 8.29 -2.46 -5.74
N ILE A 41 8.88 -2.23 -6.92
CA ILE A 41 9.78 -3.17 -7.62
C ILE A 41 11.07 -2.50 -8.12
N GLY A 42 11.46 -1.38 -7.52
CA GLY A 42 12.72 -0.69 -7.80
C GLY A 42 12.77 0.00 -9.17
N PHE A 43 11.78 0.83 -9.51
CA PHE A 43 11.78 1.60 -10.76
C PHE A 43 13.06 2.43 -10.91
N SER A 44 13.49 3.10 -9.84
CA SER A 44 14.74 3.85 -9.78
C SER A 44 15.99 3.01 -10.08
N SER A 45 15.96 1.71 -9.80
CA SER A 45 17.05 0.78 -10.11
C SER A 45 17.05 0.35 -11.57
N VAL A 46 15.87 0.24 -12.20
CA VAL A 46 15.71 -0.15 -13.60
C VAL A 46 15.94 1.03 -14.55
N PHE A 47 15.54 2.23 -14.14
CA PHE A 47 15.69 3.48 -14.89
C PHE A 47 16.39 4.55 -14.02
N PRO A 48 17.71 4.41 -13.80
CA PRO A 48 18.46 5.34 -12.95
C PRO A 48 18.44 6.75 -13.54
N GLY A 49 18.19 7.75 -12.69
CA GLY A 49 18.11 9.16 -13.10
C GLY A 49 16.77 9.56 -13.75
N ILE A 50 15.80 8.65 -13.87
CA ILE A 50 14.44 8.97 -14.31
C ILE A 50 13.53 9.11 -13.09
N CYS A 51 12.94 10.29 -12.92
CA CYS A 51 11.87 10.57 -11.99
C CYS A 51 10.51 10.30 -12.67
N SER A 52 9.75 9.36 -12.12
CA SER A 52 8.46 8.96 -12.64
C SER A 52 7.31 9.74 -12.01
N HIS A 53 6.33 10.11 -12.83
CA HIS A 53 5.11 10.82 -12.45
C HIS A 53 3.91 10.12 -13.08
N LEU A 54 2.77 10.08 -12.40
CA LEU A 54 1.54 9.44 -12.88
C LEU A 54 0.35 10.39 -12.82
N MET A 55 -0.33 10.58 -13.94
CA MET A 55 -1.52 11.43 -14.03
C MET A 55 -2.76 10.73 -13.45
N MET A 56 -3.46 11.44 -12.57
CA MET A 56 -4.62 10.96 -11.82
C MET A 56 -5.76 11.98 -11.90
N LEU A 57 -7.01 11.48 -11.79
CA LEU A 57 -8.21 12.30 -11.85
C LEU A 57 -8.17 13.50 -10.88
N ASN A 58 -8.51 14.69 -11.38
CA ASN A 58 -8.40 15.96 -10.67
C ASN A 58 -9.14 16.01 -9.32
N MET A 59 -10.21 15.23 -9.17
CA MET A 59 -11.01 15.15 -7.93
C MET A 59 -10.15 14.86 -6.70
N TRP A 60 -9.09 14.05 -6.86
CA TRP A 60 -8.15 13.74 -5.78
C TRP A 60 -7.31 14.95 -5.33
N PHE A 61 -7.14 15.96 -6.18
CA PHE A 61 -6.39 17.18 -5.89
C PHE A 61 -7.27 18.29 -5.27
N CYS A 62 -8.59 18.10 -5.21
CA CYS A 62 -9.52 19.07 -4.61
C CYS A 62 -9.44 19.09 -3.07
N PHE A 63 -8.96 18.01 -2.45
CA PHE A 63 -8.82 17.93 -1.00
C PHE A 63 -7.47 18.49 -0.58
N PRO A 64 -7.41 19.67 0.10
CA PRO A 64 -6.15 20.21 0.57
C PRO A 64 -5.45 19.17 1.45
N PHE A 65 -4.11 19.10 1.41
CA PHE A 65 -3.24 18.17 2.14
C PHE A 65 -3.19 16.74 1.63
N PHE A 66 -4.33 16.13 1.30
CA PHE A 66 -4.31 14.90 0.53
C PHE A 66 -3.65 15.15 -0.83
N ARG A 67 -3.96 16.30 -1.45
CA ARG A 67 -3.28 16.84 -2.62
C ARG A 67 -1.75 16.83 -2.47
N ASP A 68 -1.22 17.41 -1.39
CA ASP A 68 0.23 17.57 -1.26
C ASP A 68 0.92 16.22 -0.98
N TYR A 69 0.23 15.31 -0.29
CA TYR A 69 0.69 13.94 -0.08
C TYR A 69 0.76 13.16 -1.41
N ILE A 70 -0.29 13.20 -2.24
CA ILE A 70 -0.26 12.52 -3.53
C ILE A 70 0.75 13.14 -4.50
N VAL A 71 0.91 14.47 -4.49
CA VAL A 71 1.95 15.16 -5.27
C VAL A 71 3.35 14.73 -4.80
N SER A 72 3.59 14.55 -3.50
CA SER A 72 4.89 14.07 -3.01
C SER A 72 5.23 12.64 -3.46
N MET A 73 4.22 11.84 -3.82
CA MET A 73 4.39 10.49 -4.40
C MET A 73 4.55 10.52 -5.93
N GLY A 74 4.64 11.70 -6.56
CA GLY A 74 4.74 11.83 -8.02
C GLY A 74 3.39 11.76 -8.74
N LEU A 75 2.25 11.90 -8.04
CA LEU A 75 0.94 11.99 -8.69
C LEU A 75 0.66 13.41 -9.18
N VAL A 76 0.14 13.51 -10.40
CA VAL A 76 -0.10 14.77 -11.11
C VAL A 76 -1.57 14.85 -11.54
N SER A 77 -2.17 16.04 -11.52
CA SER A 77 -3.54 16.24 -12.02
C SER A 77 -3.62 15.88 -13.50
N ALA A 78 -4.75 15.33 -13.95
CA ALA A 78 -4.96 14.91 -15.34
C ALA A 78 -5.20 16.07 -16.33
N ASP A 79 -4.74 17.27 -15.99
CA ASP A 79 -4.84 18.50 -16.78
C ASP A 79 -3.62 18.71 -17.66
N LYS A 80 -3.81 19.30 -18.85
CA LYS A 80 -2.71 19.58 -19.78
C LYS A 80 -1.71 20.57 -19.19
N GLU A 81 -2.22 21.53 -18.43
CA GLU A 81 -1.48 22.57 -17.73
C GLU A 81 -0.58 21.97 -16.64
N SER A 82 -0.98 20.83 -16.06
CA SER A 82 -0.17 20.12 -15.07
C SER A 82 0.92 19.26 -15.71
N ALA A 83 0.69 18.78 -16.93
CA ALA A 83 1.69 18.01 -17.69
C ALA A 83 2.83 18.89 -18.24
N ALA A 84 2.51 20.10 -18.70
CA ALA A 84 3.44 20.97 -19.41
C ALA A 84 4.75 21.28 -18.64
N PRO A 85 4.72 21.66 -17.34
CA PRO A 85 5.94 21.94 -16.59
C PRO A 85 6.87 20.73 -16.44
N ILE A 86 6.31 19.52 -16.37
CA ILE A 86 7.07 18.27 -16.21
C ILE A 86 7.74 17.90 -17.54
N LEU A 87 6.99 17.96 -18.64
CA LEU A 87 7.50 17.63 -19.97
C LEU A 87 8.53 18.66 -20.48
N SER A 88 8.37 19.93 -20.11
CA SER A 88 9.29 21.02 -20.51
C SER A 88 10.43 21.27 -19.52
N ARG A 89 10.60 20.45 -18.47
CA ARG A 89 11.61 20.69 -17.42
C ARG A 89 13.03 20.60 -17.99
N LYS A 90 13.82 21.65 -17.80
CA LYS A 90 15.25 21.66 -18.18
C LYS A 90 16.04 20.67 -17.32
N GLY A 91 16.98 19.95 -17.93
CA GLY A 91 17.78 18.91 -17.28
C GLY A 91 17.29 17.48 -17.54
N GLY A 92 16.09 17.32 -18.10
CA GLY A 92 15.56 16.00 -18.44
C GLY A 92 15.18 15.15 -17.24
N GLY A 93 15.07 13.85 -17.46
CA GLY A 93 14.94 12.85 -16.42
C GLY A 93 13.53 12.74 -15.86
N ASN A 94 12.50 13.17 -16.57
CA ASN A 94 11.11 13.05 -16.13
C ASN A 94 10.32 12.13 -17.06
N LEU A 95 9.64 11.15 -16.49
CA LEU A 95 8.69 10.28 -17.19
C LEU A 95 7.28 10.58 -16.67
N LEU A 96 6.43 11.20 -17.49
CA LEU A 96 5.04 11.47 -17.14
C LEU A 96 4.12 10.43 -17.76
N SER A 97 3.44 9.64 -16.94
CA SER A 97 2.58 8.54 -17.38
C SER A 97 1.11 8.93 -17.39
N ILE A 98 0.41 8.57 -18.47
CA ILE A 98 -1.03 8.76 -18.66
C ILE A 98 -1.67 7.41 -18.87
N VAL A 99 -2.72 7.12 -18.10
CA VAL A 99 -3.57 5.94 -18.31
C VAL A 99 -4.58 6.27 -19.41
N VAL A 100 -4.22 5.96 -20.66
CA VAL A 100 -4.88 6.53 -21.85
C VAL A 100 -6.34 6.12 -21.97
N GLY A 101 -6.68 4.89 -21.58
CA GLY A 101 -8.04 4.37 -21.64
C GLY A 101 -9.02 5.01 -20.66
N GLY A 102 -8.50 5.57 -19.57
CA GLY A 102 -9.29 6.20 -18.51
C GLY A 102 -10.44 5.32 -18.02
N ILE A 103 -11.53 5.99 -17.65
CA ILE A 103 -12.72 5.35 -17.08
C ILE A 103 -13.42 4.36 -18.02
N GLN A 104 -13.27 4.51 -19.35
CA GLN A 104 -13.91 3.60 -20.30
C GLN A 104 -13.24 2.22 -20.29
N GLU A 105 -11.91 2.16 -20.21
CA GLU A 105 -11.20 0.89 -19.97
C GLU A 105 -11.52 0.33 -18.59
N ALA A 106 -11.63 1.18 -17.55
CA ALA A 106 -11.97 0.73 -16.20
C ALA A 106 -13.36 0.06 -16.11
N LEU A 107 -14.37 0.61 -16.80
CA LEU A 107 -15.73 0.04 -16.88
C LEU A 107 -15.83 -1.20 -17.77
N ALA A 108 -14.83 -1.44 -18.62
CA ALA A 108 -14.72 -2.61 -19.47
C ALA A 108 -13.77 -3.67 -18.90
N ALA A 109 -13.10 -3.38 -17.78
CA ALA A 109 -12.13 -4.26 -17.16
C ALA A 109 -12.81 -5.56 -16.71
N ARG A 110 -12.32 -6.68 -17.24
CA ARG A 110 -12.76 -8.03 -16.90
C ARG A 110 -11.53 -8.93 -16.80
N PRO A 111 -11.49 -9.87 -15.84
CA PRO A 111 -10.42 -10.86 -15.79
C PRO A 111 -10.23 -11.56 -17.14
N GLY A 112 -8.98 -11.72 -17.55
CA GLY A 112 -8.56 -12.33 -18.83
C GLY A 112 -8.83 -11.48 -20.08
N ALA A 113 -9.55 -10.36 -19.98
CA ALA A 113 -9.86 -9.51 -21.14
C ALA A 113 -8.87 -8.35 -21.26
N TYR A 114 -8.37 -8.08 -22.47
CA TYR A 114 -7.49 -6.93 -22.76
C TYR A 114 -8.12 -6.01 -23.81
N LYS A 115 -9.18 -5.31 -23.42
CA LYS A 115 -9.87 -4.34 -24.29
C LYS A 115 -9.32 -2.95 -24.04
N LEU A 116 -8.51 -2.44 -24.97
CA LEU A 116 -7.92 -1.11 -24.88
C LEU A 116 -8.74 -0.07 -25.65
N VAL A 117 -8.97 1.08 -25.03
CA VAL A 117 -9.64 2.24 -25.61
C VAL A 117 -8.57 3.23 -26.07
N LEU A 118 -7.91 2.91 -27.17
CA LEU A 118 -6.77 3.69 -27.70
C LEU A 118 -7.06 4.36 -29.06
N GLN A 119 -7.81 3.71 -29.96
CA GLN A 119 -7.91 4.06 -31.38
C GLN A 119 -8.20 5.56 -31.64
N ASN A 120 -9.09 6.15 -30.84
CA ASN A 120 -9.52 7.54 -30.99
C ASN A 120 -8.91 8.50 -29.94
N ARG A 121 -8.06 8.02 -29.04
CA ARG A 121 -7.46 8.81 -27.94
C ARG A 121 -6.14 9.45 -28.35
N LYS A 122 -6.18 10.43 -29.26
CA LYS A 122 -4.97 11.11 -29.79
C LYS A 122 -4.44 12.25 -28.91
N GLY A 123 -5.07 12.52 -27.75
CA GLY A 123 -4.74 13.66 -26.90
C GLY A 123 -3.31 13.63 -26.35
N PHE A 124 -2.87 12.48 -25.85
CA PHE A 124 -1.51 12.31 -25.32
C PHE A 124 -0.45 12.36 -26.45
N ILE A 125 -0.76 11.87 -27.65
CA ILE A 125 0.11 12.01 -28.82
C ILE A 125 0.31 13.48 -29.16
N ARG A 126 -0.78 14.27 -29.21
CA ARG A 126 -0.70 15.72 -29.43
C ARG A 126 0.13 16.40 -28.35
N LEU A 127 -0.02 15.99 -27.09
CA LEU A 127 0.76 16.52 -25.98
C LEU A 127 2.27 16.22 -26.14
N ALA A 128 2.63 15.00 -26.52
CA ALA A 128 4.02 14.65 -26.81
C ALA A 128 4.62 15.48 -27.95
N LEU A 129 3.85 15.69 -29.03
CA LEU A 129 4.26 16.53 -30.16
C LEU A 129 4.47 18.00 -29.75
N ILE A 130 3.58 18.56 -28.94
CA ILE A 130 3.68 19.96 -28.46
C ILE A 130 4.97 20.17 -27.66
N HIS A 131 5.35 19.21 -26.83
CA HIS A 131 6.53 19.32 -25.96
C HIS A 131 7.81 18.72 -26.57
N GLY A 132 7.74 18.12 -27.77
CA GLY A 132 8.88 17.47 -28.41
C GLY A 132 9.46 16.29 -27.63
N VAL A 133 8.63 15.61 -26.83
CA VAL A 133 9.07 14.48 -25.97
C VAL A 133 8.83 13.14 -26.64
N ALA A 134 9.68 12.15 -26.34
CA ALA A 134 9.49 10.81 -26.83
C ALA A 134 8.33 10.11 -26.10
N LEU A 135 7.60 9.27 -26.83
CA LEU A 135 6.55 8.43 -26.26
C LEU A 135 7.13 7.11 -25.75
N VAL A 136 6.74 6.74 -24.54
CA VAL A 136 7.07 5.44 -23.93
C VAL A 136 5.78 4.64 -23.81
N LEU A 137 5.81 3.37 -24.22
CA LEU A 137 4.66 2.47 -24.07
C LEU A 137 4.89 1.60 -22.84
N ILE A 138 3.94 1.64 -21.90
CA ILE A 138 3.97 0.80 -20.71
C ILE A 138 2.75 -0.12 -20.76
N PHE A 139 3.01 -1.43 -20.69
CA PHE A 139 1.97 -2.43 -20.63
C PHE A 139 2.07 -3.23 -19.33
N SER A 140 0.96 -3.39 -18.63
CA SER A 140 0.86 -4.15 -17.39
C SER A 140 -0.02 -5.38 -17.57
N PHE A 141 0.54 -6.55 -17.33
CA PHE A 141 -0.20 -7.80 -17.34
C PHE A 141 -0.84 -8.04 -15.96
N GLY A 142 -2.09 -8.50 -15.95
CA GLY A 142 -2.80 -8.83 -14.72
C GLY A 142 -3.64 -7.69 -14.11
N GLU A 143 -3.54 -6.44 -14.60
CA GLU A 143 -4.33 -5.31 -14.06
C GLU A 143 -5.85 -5.56 -14.03
N ASN A 144 -6.37 -6.26 -15.04
CA ASN A 144 -7.80 -6.55 -15.13
C ASN A 144 -8.21 -7.75 -14.27
N ASP A 145 -7.25 -8.50 -13.74
CA ASP A 145 -7.47 -9.70 -12.92
C ASP A 145 -7.47 -9.38 -11.40
N ILE A 146 -7.22 -8.12 -11.02
CA ILE A 146 -7.21 -7.67 -9.61
C ILE A 146 -8.57 -7.81 -8.96
N PHE A 147 -9.62 -7.48 -9.70
CA PHE A 147 -10.95 -7.32 -9.17
C PHE A 147 -11.95 -7.88 -10.16
N ASP A 148 -13.01 -8.44 -9.62
CA ASP A 148 -14.20 -8.77 -10.40
C ASP A 148 -15.08 -7.53 -10.46
N GLN A 149 -15.60 -7.24 -11.64
CA GLN A 149 -16.57 -6.17 -11.83
C GLN A 149 -17.98 -6.76 -11.85
N VAL A 150 -18.91 -6.08 -11.17
CA VAL A 150 -20.34 -6.40 -11.28
C VAL A 150 -20.76 -6.22 -12.74
N GLU A 151 -21.50 -7.19 -13.28
CA GLU A 151 -21.95 -7.14 -14.66
C GLU A 151 -22.79 -5.89 -14.94
N ASN A 152 -22.34 -5.11 -15.92
CA ASN A 152 -23.01 -3.92 -16.44
C ASN A 152 -23.31 -4.12 -17.94
N SER A 153 -24.08 -5.16 -18.27
CA SER A 153 -24.45 -5.44 -19.67
C SER A 153 -25.14 -4.25 -20.34
N PRO A 154 -24.92 -4.01 -21.64
CA PRO A 154 -25.61 -2.94 -22.38
C PRO A 154 -27.12 -3.06 -22.22
N GLY A 155 -27.78 -1.99 -21.76
CA GLY A 155 -29.22 -1.97 -21.49
C GLY A 155 -29.62 -2.27 -20.03
N SER A 156 -28.68 -2.67 -19.18
CA SER A 156 -28.93 -2.82 -17.74
C SER A 156 -29.14 -1.47 -17.04
N TRP A 157 -29.86 -1.47 -15.91
CA TRP A 157 -30.03 -0.27 -15.07
C TRP A 157 -28.68 0.27 -14.57
N LEU A 158 -27.75 -0.62 -14.21
CA LEU A 158 -26.41 -0.24 -13.77
C LEU A 158 -25.62 0.44 -14.90
N HIS A 159 -25.65 -0.12 -16.11
CA HIS A 159 -25.02 0.51 -17.28
C HIS A 159 -25.63 1.87 -17.59
N TRP A 160 -26.97 1.98 -17.55
CA TRP A 160 -27.66 3.27 -17.74
C TRP A 160 -27.22 4.32 -16.70
N PHE A 161 -27.13 3.92 -15.43
CA PHE A 161 -26.71 4.81 -14.34
C PHE A 161 -25.25 5.24 -14.50
N GLN A 162 -24.34 4.29 -14.77
CA GLN A 162 -22.93 4.57 -15.02
C GLN A 162 -22.72 5.47 -16.24
N ASP A 163 -23.46 5.24 -17.33
CA ASP A 163 -23.46 6.09 -18.52
C ASP A 163 -23.99 7.50 -18.22
N ARG A 164 -25.04 7.61 -17.40
CA ARG A 164 -25.61 8.90 -17.02
C ARG A 164 -24.62 9.70 -16.19
N LEU A 165 -23.94 9.08 -15.23
CA LEU A 165 -22.87 9.72 -14.44
C LEU A 165 -21.70 10.13 -15.35
N LEU A 166 -21.25 9.25 -16.24
CA LEU A 166 -20.14 9.52 -17.14
C LEU A 166 -20.43 10.71 -18.08
N LYS A 167 -21.64 10.78 -18.65
CA LYS A 167 -22.07 11.88 -19.54
C LYS A 167 -22.24 13.21 -18.80
N THR A 168 -22.68 13.17 -17.54
CA THR A 168 -23.04 14.38 -16.78
C THR A 168 -21.85 14.95 -16.00
N MET A 169 -21.04 14.08 -15.37
CA MET A 169 -19.98 14.49 -14.44
C MET A 169 -18.58 14.06 -14.88
N ARG A 170 -18.43 13.39 -16.05
CA ARG A 170 -17.15 12.88 -16.57
C ARG A 170 -16.40 11.92 -15.63
N PHE A 171 -17.10 11.37 -14.64
CA PHE A 171 -16.62 10.28 -13.80
C PHE A 171 -17.69 9.19 -13.73
N SER A 172 -17.26 7.97 -13.42
CA SER A 172 -18.14 6.86 -13.13
C SER A 172 -17.51 6.02 -12.02
N ILE A 173 -18.34 5.27 -11.30
CA ILE A 173 -17.90 4.39 -10.23
C ILE A 173 -18.05 2.95 -10.73
N PRO A 174 -16.95 2.26 -11.06
CA PRO A 174 -17.02 0.83 -11.28
C PRO A 174 -17.49 0.17 -9.97
N LEU A 175 -18.54 -0.66 -10.04
CA LEU A 175 -18.91 -1.52 -8.93
C LEU A 175 -18.09 -2.79 -9.05
N PHE A 176 -17.17 -3.00 -8.12
CA PHE A 176 -16.25 -4.12 -8.14
C PHE A 176 -16.17 -4.77 -6.77
N TYR A 177 -15.72 -6.02 -6.77
CA TYR A 177 -15.41 -6.77 -5.58
C TYR A 177 -14.13 -7.57 -5.79
N GLY A 178 -13.44 -7.81 -4.69
CA GLY A 178 -12.33 -8.72 -4.57
C GLY A 178 -12.46 -9.49 -3.26
N HIS A 179 -11.36 -9.67 -2.54
CA HIS A 179 -11.39 -10.30 -1.22
C HIS A 179 -11.94 -9.37 -0.14
N GLY A 180 -12.60 -9.95 0.86
CA GLY A 180 -12.84 -9.30 2.14
C GLY A 180 -11.57 -9.27 2.97
N VAL A 181 -11.44 -8.24 3.82
CA VAL A 181 -10.33 -8.09 4.77
C VAL A 181 -10.28 -9.27 5.76
N PHE A 182 -11.41 -9.96 5.97
CA PHE A 182 -11.55 -11.09 6.90
C PHE A 182 -12.31 -12.31 6.32
N GLN A 183 -12.85 -12.22 5.09
CA GLN A 183 -13.64 -13.27 4.44
C GLN A 183 -13.29 -13.35 2.94
N TYR A 184 -12.99 -14.54 2.42
CA TYR A 184 -12.51 -14.70 1.04
C TYR A 184 -13.60 -14.57 -0.05
N SER A 185 -14.85 -14.34 0.34
CA SER A 185 -16.00 -14.41 -0.57
C SER A 185 -16.35 -13.10 -1.28
N VAL A 186 -16.34 -11.94 -0.60
CA VAL A 186 -16.63 -10.61 -1.20
C VAL A 186 -16.00 -9.49 -0.37
N GLY A 187 -15.31 -8.53 -0.99
CA GLY A 187 -14.83 -7.29 -0.35
C GLY A 187 -14.10 -6.31 -1.28
N PHE A 188 -13.31 -5.39 -0.75
CA PHE A 188 -12.61 -4.33 -1.52
C PHE A 188 -11.11 -4.59 -1.69
N MET A 189 -10.57 -5.70 -1.19
CA MET A 189 -9.16 -6.05 -1.35
C MET A 189 -8.91 -6.75 -2.68
N PRO A 190 -7.76 -6.52 -3.33
CA PRO A 190 -7.43 -7.18 -4.59
C PRO A 190 -7.40 -8.71 -4.47
N TYR A 191 -7.72 -9.42 -5.56
CA TYR A 191 -7.40 -10.84 -5.72
C TYR A 191 -5.88 -11.03 -5.70
N CYS A 192 -5.42 -12.14 -5.11
CA CYS A 192 -4.02 -12.58 -5.20
C CYS A 192 -3.76 -13.16 -6.59
N TRP A 193 -3.92 -12.33 -7.61
CA TRP A 193 -3.50 -12.62 -8.97
C TRP A 193 -2.06 -12.13 -9.15
N PRO A 194 -1.21 -12.86 -9.91
CA PRO A 194 0.12 -12.38 -10.26
C PRO A 194 -0.01 -11.10 -11.08
N ILE A 195 0.21 -10.01 -10.36
CA ILE A 195 0.31 -8.67 -10.89
C ILE A 195 1.56 -8.14 -10.25
N THR A 196 2.35 -7.51 -11.08
CA THR A 196 3.74 -7.19 -10.83
C THR A 196 3.95 -6.13 -9.73
N THR A 197 3.08 -6.00 -8.72
CA THR A 197 2.93 -4.70 -8.02
C THR A 197 2.24 -4.69 -6.66
N ALA A 198 2.57 -5.60 -5.74
CA ALA A 198 2.39 -5.26 -4.33
C ALA A 198 3.39 -6.01 -3.44
N GLY A 199 4.27 -5.26 -2.79
CA GLY A 199 5.02 -5.73 -1.61
C GLY A 199 4.14 -5.83 -0.36
N LEU A 200 2.87 -5.42 -0.45
CA LEU A 200 1.86 -5.64 0.58
C LEU A 200 1.17 -6.98 0.31
N VAL A 201 1.48 -7.96 1.13
CA VAL A 201 0.80 -9.25 1.14
C VAL A 201 -0.17 -9.33 2.32
N PRO A 202 -1.28 -10.07 2.18
CA PRO A 202 -2.12 -10.38 3.32
C PRO A 202 -1.30 -11.08 4.41
N VAL A 203 -1.54 -10.71 5.67
CA VAL A 203 -0.91 -11.36 6.83
C VAL A 203 -1.67 -12.65 7.17
N ASP A 204 -1.73 -13.56 6.21
CA ASP A 204 -2.27 -14.91 6.39
C ASP A 204 -1.18 -15.97 6.21
N LYS A 205 -1.43 -17.16 6.76
CA LYS A 205 -0.46 -18.25 6.79
C LYS A 205 0.04 -18.63 5.38
N LYS A 206 -0.85 -18.63 4.37
CA LYS A 206 -0.52 -19.06 3.01
C LYS A 206 0.32 -18.00 2.30
N SER A 207 -0.03 -16.72 2.43
CA SER A 207 0.72 -15.62 1.81
C SER A 207 2.15 -15.52 2.37
N VAL A 208 2.30 -15.59 3.70
CA VAL A 208 3.64 -15.61 4.33
C VAL A 208 4.42 -16.86 3.90
N ALA A 209 3.79 -18.04 3.91
CA ALA A 209 4.44 -19.28 3.47
C ALA A 209 4.88 -19.21 2.00
N HIS A 210 4.09 -18.56 1.13
CA HIS A 210 4.42 -18.38 -0.28
C HIS A 210 5.69 -17.55 -0.45
N ILE A 211 5.81 -16.41 0.24
CA ILE A 211 7.03 -15.57 0.17
C ILE A 211 8.24 -16.33 0.72
N LEU A 212 8.10 -16.94 1.90
CA LEU A 212 9.21 -17.66 2.54
C LEU A 212 9.64 -18.93 1.78
N SER A 213 8.83 -19.43 0.84
CA SER A 213 9.17 -20.59 0.00
C SER A 213 9.65 -20.21 -1.41
N ARG A 214 9.75 -18.92 -1.73
CA ARG A 214 10.30 -18.48 -3.03
C ARG A 214 11.76 -18.92 -3.16
N LYS A 215 12.11 -19.41 -4.34
CA LYS A 215 13.51 -19.73 -4.70
C LYS A 215 14.29 -18.43 -4.85
N GLY A 216 15.51 -18.38 -4.32
CA GLY A 216 16.35 -17.18 -4.26
C GLY A 216 16.67 -16.77 -2.82
N SER A 217 17.79 -16.08 -2.63
CA SER A 217 18.20 -15.51 -1.33
C SER A 217 17.61 -14.11 -1.15
N GLY A 218 17.33 -13.70 0.09
CA GLY A 218 16.94 -12.32 0.42
C GLY A 218 15.44 -12.05 0.54
N ASN A 219 14.60 -13.07 0.64
CA ASN A 219 13.16 -12.89 0.90
C ASN A 219 12.94 -12.40 2.34
N LEU A 220 12.34 -11.21 2.51
CA LEU A 220 11.99 -10.63 3.81
C LEU A 220 10.47 -10.48 3.90
N VAL A 221 9.91 -10.86 5.05
CA VAL A 221 8.51 -10.59 5.39
C VAL A 221 8.48 -9.78 6.68
N VAL A 222 7.91 -8.59 6.63
CA VAL A 222 7.69 -7.75 7.83
C VAL A 222 6.26 -7.97 8.31
N ILE A 223 6.10 -8.32 9.60
CA ILE A 223 4.79 -8.59 10.21
C ILE A 223 4.59 -7.68 11.41
N THR A 224 3.55 -6.86 11.38
CA THR A 224 3.08 -6.11 12.56
C THR A 224 2.24 -7.04 13.45
N VAL A 225 2.91 -7.77 14.34
CA VAL A 225 2.32 -8.88 15.11
C VAL A 225 1.12 -8.46 15.97
N GLY A 226 1.14 -7.24 16.53
CA GLY A 226 0.06 -6.75 17.38
C GLY A 226 -1.23 -6.40 16.62
N GLY A 227 -1.10 -6.02 15.35
CA GLY A 227 -2.20 -5.66 14.46
C GLY A 227 -3.18 -4.65 15.07
N ILE A 228 -4.47 -4.81 14.76
CA ILE A 228 -5.51 -3.87 15.16
C ILE A 228 -5.72 -3.79 16.69
N LYS A 229 -5.43 -4.88 17.42
CA LYS A 229 -5.53 -4.90 18.89
C LYS A 229 -4.49 -3.98 19.54
N GLU A 230 -3.32 -3.87 18.93
CA GLU A 230 -2.26 -2.97 19.40
C GLU A 230 -2.58 -1.54 19.02
N ALA A 231 -2.98 -1.30 17.78
CA ALA A 231 -3.40 0.02 17.29
C ALA A 231 -4.52 0.64 18.14
N LEU A 232 -5.49 -0.15 18.62
CA LEU A 232 -6.55 0.35 19.51
C LEU A 232 -6.06 0.73 20.92
N LYS A 233 -4.95 0.14 21.36
CA LYS A 233 -4.34 0.37 22.68
C LYS A 233 -3.15 1.34 22.64
N THR A 234 -2.72 1.79 21.46
CA THR A 234 -1.71 2.83 21.29
C THR A 234 -2.05 4.06 22.13
N ARG A 235 -1.12 4.47 22.98
CA ARG A 235 -1.24 5.69 23.78
C ARG A 235 0.12 6.38 23.81
N PRO A 236 0.17 7.72 23.74
CA PRO A 236 1.44 8.45 23.88
C PRO A 236 2.20 8.02 25.14
N GLY A 237 3.49 7.74 24.99
CA GLY A 237 4.37 7.25 26.06
C GLY A 237 4.11 5.83 26.59
N ALA A 238 3.15 5.07 26.03
CA ALA A 238 2.95 3.68 26.42
C ALA A 238 3.86 2.75 25.59
N ASN A 239 4.56 1.82 26.24
CA ASN A 239 5.41 0.82 25.57
C ASN A 239 4.83 -0.59 25.75
N LYS A 240 3.60 -0.80 25.27
CA LYS A 240 2.87 -2.06 25.48
C LYS A 240 2.62 -2.76 24.14
N LEU A 241 3.03 -4.03 24.04
CA LEU A 241 2.93 -4.83 22.82
C LEU A 241 2.01 -6.05 23.00
N VAL A 242 1.16 -6.30 22.00
CA VAL A 242 0.28 -7.48 21.94
C VAL A 242 1.08 -8.67 21.36
N LEU A 243 1.95 -9.26 22.16
CA LEU A 243 2.85 -10.31 21.69
C LEU A 243 2.74 -11.63 22.47
N ARG A 244 2.33 -11.60 23.74
CA ARG A 244 2.50 -12.73 24.68
C ARG A 244 1.90 -14.05 24.16
N ASN A 245 0.75 -13.98 23.50
CA ASN A 245 0.03 -15.14 22.98
C ASN A 245 0.09 -15.26 21.44
N ARG A 246 0.87 -14.43 20.75
CA ARG A 246 0.90 -14.35 19.28
C ARG A 246 2.02 -15.19 18.69
N LYS A 247 1.92 -16.51 18.80
CA LYS A 247 3.01 -17.44 18.42
C LYS A 247 2.97 -17.91 16.95
N GLY A 248 1.99 -17.46 16.17
CA GLY A 248 1.76 -17.93 14.81
C GLY A 248 2.90 -17.61 13.84
N PHE A 249 3.51 -16.42 13.96
CA PHE A 249 4.63 -16.02 13.11
C PHE A 249 5.90 -16.85 13.40
N VAL A 250 6.15 -17.19 14.67
CA VAL A 250 7.25 -18.06 15.09
C VAL A 250 7.08 -19.47 14.53
N ARG A 251 5.86 -19.99 14.54
CA ARG A 251 5.56 -21.29 13.94
C ARG A 251 5.82 -21.28 12.43
N LEU A 252 5.47 -20.20 11.74
CA LEU A 252 5.76 -20.03 10.32
C LEU A 252 7.27 -19.98 10.05
N ALA A 253 8.01 -19.21 10.85
CA ALA A 253 9.46 -19.14 10.76
C ALA A 253 10.11 -20.52 10.90
N LEU A 254 9.70 -21.32 11.90
CA LEU A 254 10.18 -22.70 12.10
C LEU A 254 9.86 -23.61 10.91
N MET A 255 8.64 -23.56 10.37
CA MET A 255 8.25 -24.41 9.24
C MET A 255 9.06 -24.13 7.97
N HIS A 256 9.49 -22.88 7.78
CA HIS A 256 10.19 -22.44 6.59
C HIS A 256 11.71 -22.29 6.76
N GLY A 257 12.22 -22.32 8.00
CA GLY A 257 13.63 -22.03 8.29
C GLY A 257 13.99 -20.57 8.05
N ALA A 258 13.06 -19.65 8.35
CA ALA A 258 13.26 -18.23 8.17
C ALA A 258 13.72 -17.60 9.50
N ASP A 259 14.84 -16.88 9.47
CA ASP A 259 15.36 -16.21 10.65
C ASP A 259 14.40 -15.11 11.13
N LEU A 260 14.29 -14.97 12.45
CA LEU A 260 13.45 -13.94 13.06
C LEU A 260 14.28 -12.72 13.40
N VAL A 261 13.91 -11.56 12.88
CA VAL A 261 14.59 -10.29 13.17
C VAL A 261 13.68 -9.45 14.07
N PRO A 262 14.04 -9.18 15.34
CA PRO A 262 13.26 -8.28 16.19
C PRO A 262 13.44 -6.84 15.72
N ILE A 263 12.32 -6.13 15.54
CA ILE A 263 12.28 -4.73 15.10
C ILE A 263 11.38 -3.95 16.06
N PHE A 264 11.83 -2.76 16.48
CA PHE A 264 11.06 -1.86 17.33
C PHE A 264 11.14 -0.42 16.81
N SER A 265 10.02 0.31 16.83
CA SER A 265 9.95 1.71 16.39
C SER A 265 9.60 2.62 17.57
N PHE A 266 10.51 3.55 17.89
CA PHE A 266 10.28 4.62 18.87
C PHE A 266 9.52 5.78 18.21
N GLY A 267 8.59 6.39 18.95
CA GLY A 267 7.82 7.57 18.52
C GLY A 267 6.50 7.26 17.80
N ASP A 268 6.25 6.01 17.40
CA ASP A 268 5.01 5.61 16.69
C ASP A 268 3.75 5.89 17.52
N ASN A 269 3.83 5.68 18.84
CA ASN A 269 2.70 5.88 19.74
C ASN A 269 2.33 7.36 19.99
N ASP A 270 3.19 8.29 19.57
CA ASP A 270 3.00 9.73 19.77
C ASP A 270 2.47 10.44 18.50
N LEU A 271 2.26 9.69 17.41
CA LEU A 271 1.78 10.22 16.14
C LEU A 271 0.30 10.61 16.18
N PHE A 272 -0.49 9.89 16.97
CA PHE A 272 -1.94 10.09 17.08
C PHE A 272 -2.39 10.00 18.54
N VAL A 273 -3.40 10.78 18.88
CA VAL A 273 -4.04 10.76 20.18
C VAL A 273 -5.39 10.06 20.07
N HIS A 274 -5.59 9.06 20.92
CA HIS A 274 -6.90 8.47 21.13
C HIS A 274 -7.69 9.30 22.15
N PRO A 275 -8.97 9.63 21.89
CA PRO A 275 -9.81 10.31 22.85
C PRO A 275 -9.87 9.54 24.18
N LYS A 276 -9.53 10.19 25.30
CA LYS A 276 -9.60 9.60 26.65
C LYS A 276 -11.03 9.29 27.09
N LYS A 277 -12.00 10.10 26.66
CA LYS A 277 -13.42 9.88 26.92
C LYS A 277 -13.95 8.94 25.86
N SER A 278 -14.42 7.77 26.26
CA SER A 278 -15.21 6.92 25.38
C SER A 278 -16.35 7.77 24.84
N LEU A 279 -16.48 7.86 23.52
CA LEU A 279 -17.81 8.10 22.94
C LEU A 279 -18.77 7.14 23.64
N GLY A 280 -19.91 7.67 24.11
CA GLY A 280 -20.76 7.03 25.12
C GLY A 280 -21.04 5.55 24.84
N PHE A 281 -21.49 4.83 25.87
CA PHE A 281 -21.71 3.37 25.86
C PHE A 281 -22.24 2.80 24.53
N TRP A 282 -23.21 3.48 23.92
CA TRP A 282 -23.81 3.17 22.61
C TRP A 282 -22.82 3.12 21.44
N TRP A 283 -21.89 4.06 21.35
CA TRP A 283 -20.90 4.11 20.26
C TRP A 283 -19.83 3.03 20.43
N LYS A 284 -19.37 2.83 21.67
CA LYS A 284 -18.46 1.72 21.99
C LYS A 284 -19.10 0.37 21.67
N TRP A 285 -20.37 0.18 22.07
CA TRP A 285 -21.13 -1.01 21.74
C TRP A 285 -21.26 -1.20 20.23
N PHE A 286 -21.58 -0.15 19.46
CA PHE A 286 -21.68 -0.22 18.00
C PHE A 286 -20.37 -0.64 17.34
N ILE A 287 -19.23 -0.02 17.71
CA ILE A 287 -17.91 -0.39 17.20
C ILE A 287 -17.56 -1.84 17.57
N ASP A 288 -17.88 -2.27 18.80
CA ASP A 288 -17.64 -3.66 19.23
C ASP A 288 -18.50 -4.66 18.45
N GLN A 289 -19.76 -4.33 18.14
CA GLN A 289 -20.64 -5.17 17.31
C GLN A 289 -20.17 -5.21 15.86
N LEU A 290 -19.76 -4.06 15.30
CA LEU A 290 -19.19 -3.98 13.97
C LEU A 290 -17.93 -4.85 13.89
N TYR A 291 -16.99 -4.68 14.82
CA TYR A 291 -15.75 -5.46 14.88
C TYR A 291 -16.03 -6.97 15.02
N LYS A 292 -17.00 -7.38 15.86
CA LYS A 292 -17.38 -8.80 16.00
C LYS A 292 -17.95 -9.40 14.73
N LYS A 293 -18.75 -8.64 13.97
CA LYS A 293 -19.40 -9.12 12.73
C LYS A 293 -18.51 -9.04 11.51
N THR A 294 -17.69 -8.00 11.39
CA THR A 294 -16.97 -7.67 10.15
C THR A 294 -15.45 -7.71 10.31
N GLY A 295 -14.92 -7.78 11.53
CA GLY A 295 -13.49 -7.65 11.83
C GLY A 295 -12.95 -6.21 11.68
N VAL A 296 -13.75 -5.28 11.18
CA VAL A 296 -13.34 -3.89 10.94
C VAL A 296 -13.38 -3.12 12.25
N ALA A 297 -12.22 -2.64 12.72
CA ALA A 297 -12.20 -1.61 13.75
C ALA A 297 -12.11 -0.24 13.07
N LEU A 298 -12.97 0.68 13.48
CA LEU A 298 -12.87 2.11 13.19
C LEU A 298 -12.24 2.78 14.41
N PRO A 299 -10.91 2.80 14.52
CA PRO A 299 -10.26 3.47 15.64
C PRO A 299 -10.56 4.96 15.56
N LEU A 300 -11.04 5.52 16.68
CA LEU A 300 -11.14 6.96 16.85
C LEU A 300 -9.78 7.47 17.30
N PHE A 301 -9.14 8.23 16.44
CA PHE A 301 -7.90 8.92 16.71
C PHE A 301 -7.98 10.30 16.10
N TYR A 302 -7.24 11.23 16.67
CA TYR A 302 -6.98 12.53 16.05
C TYR A 302 -5.49 12.83 16.20
N GLY A 303 -4.94 13.51 15.20
CA GLY A 303 -3.64 14.14 15.29
C GLY A 303 -3.82 15.64 15.17
N ARG A 304 -2.95 16.28 14.40
CA ARG A 304 -3.05 17.70 14.10
C ARG A 304 -4.04 17.96 12.96
N GLY A 305 -4.67 19.12 13.05
CA GLY A 305 -5.24 19.77 11.88
C GLY A 305 -4.12 20.27 10.99
N VAL A 306 -4.50 20.82 9.85
CA VAL A 306 -3.48 21.17 8.87
C VAL A 306 -3.21 22.65 8.79
N PHE A 307 -4.20 23.45 9.19
CA PHE A 307 -4.04 24.87 9.50
C PHE A 307 -3.94 25.13 11.02
N GLN A 308 -4.18 24.12 11.86
CA GLN A 308 -4.13 24.24 13.32
C GLN A 308 -3.53 22.98 13.96
N TYR A 309 -2.86 23.12 15.11
CA TYR A 309 -2.11 22.03 15.75
C TYR A 309 -2.91 21.25 16.81
N SER A 310 -4.19 21.57 17.02
CA SER A 310 -5.02 21.03 18.10
C SER A 310 -5.92 19.83 17.72
N PHE A 311 -6.36 19.67 16.46
CA PHE A 311 -7.28 18.59 16.07
C PHE A 311 -7.37 18.30 14.55
N GLY A 312 -7.17 17.06 14.12
CA GLY A 312 -7.37 16.62 12.72
C GLY A 312 -6.94 15.17 12.44
N PHE A 313 -6.71 14.80 11.18
CA PHE A 313 -6.33 13.43 10.77
C PHE A 313 -4.84 13.28 10.42
N ILE A 314 -4.04 14.34 10.52
CA ILE A 314 -2.62 14.29 10.18
C ILE A 314 -1.81 13.91 11.42
N PRO A 315 -0.82 13.01 11.32
CA PRO A 315 0.02 12.66 12.46
C PRO A 315 0.76 13.90 13.02
N TYR A 316 0.97 13.91 14.33
CA TYR A 316 1.85 14.87 14.97
C TYR A 316 3.28 14.72 14.44
N ARG A 317 4.01 15.83 14.35
CA ARG A 317 5.41 15.84 13.90
C ARG A 317 6.31 15.32 15.03
N ARG A 318 6.37 13.99 15.18
CA ARG A 318 7.25 13.30 16.12
C ARG A 318 8.28 12.51 15.34
N PRO A 319 9.56 12.52 15.75
CA PRO A 319 10.57 11.68 15.12
C PRO A 319 10.21 10.21 15.33
N ILE A 320 10.22 9.43 14.25
CA ILE A 320 10.09 7.97 14.31
C ILE A 320 11.48 7.40 14.11
N THR A 321 11.92 6.54 15.02
CA THR A 321 13.20 5.85 14.88
C THR A 321 13.01 4.36 15.04
N THR A 322 13.24 3.62 13.96
CA THR A 322 13.19 2.16 13.95
C THR A 322 14.57 1.58 14.23
N VAL A 323 14.65 0.71 15.23
CA VAL A 323 15.83 -0.09 15.52
C VAL A 323 15.61 -1.52 15.07
N VAL A 324 16.63 -2.10 14.43
CA VAL A 324 16.62 -3.46 13.91
C VAL A 324 17.63 -4.27 14.72
N GLY A 325 17.19 -5.35 15.34
CA GLY A 325 18.04 -6.23 16.14
C GLY A 325 18.77 -7.27 15.30
N LYS A 326 19.57 -8.10 15.98
CA LYS A 326 20.30 -9.20 15.35
C LYS A 326 19.32 -10.31 14.92
N PRO A 327 19.54 -10.96 13.76
CA PRO A 327 18.76 -12.13 13.38
C PRO A 327 18.87 -13.25 14.42
N ILE A 328 17.73 -13.85 14.76
CA ILE A 328 17.63 -15.06 15.55
C ILE A 328 17.58 -16.21 14.55
N GLU A 329 18.66 -16.98 14.47
CA GLU A 329 18.75 -18.14 13.58
C GLU A 329 17.68 -19.18 13.89
N VAL A 330 16.98 -19.64 12.84
CA VAL A 330 15.90 -20.63 12.96
C VAL A 330 16.22 -21.87 12.13
N GLN A 331 16.38 -23.00 12.82
CA GLN A 331 16.48 -24.30 12.15
C GLN A 331 15.10 -24.73 11.66
N LYS A 332 15.04 -25.18 10.40
CA LYS A 332 13.80 -25.59 9.75
C LYS A 332 13.25 -26.88 10.36
N THR A 333 12.05 -26.79 10.92
CA THR A 333 11.30 -27.93 11.47
C THR A 333 9.92 -27.98 10.81
N PRO A 334 9.63 -28.95 9.91
CA PRO A 334 8.36 -29.01 9.17
C PRO A 334 7.11 -29.13 10.07
N HIS A 335 7.25 -29.81 11.21
CA HIS A 335 6.18 -30.03 12.19
C HIS A 335 6.66 -29.61 13.58
N PRO A 336 6.76 -28.30 13.85
CA PRO A 336 7.30 -27.82 15.11
C PRO A 336 6.33 -28.12 16.26
N SER A 337 6.85 -28.69 17.34
CA SER A 337 6.11 -28.91 18.58
C SER A 337 5.74 -27.57 19.24
N GLN A 338 4.73 -27.59 20.11
CA GLN A 338 4.35 -26.38 20.86
C GLN A 338 5.49 -25.90 21.76
N GLN A 339 6.29 -26.81 22.32
CA GLN A 339 7.42 -26.48 23.18
C GLN A 339 8.54 -25.76 22.41
N GLU A 340 8.86 -26.18 21.18
CA GLU A 340 9.83 -25.49 20.33
C GLU A 340 9.36 -24.08 19.95
N VAL A 341 8.08 -23.95 19.59
CA VAL A 341 7.46 -22.65 19.29
C VAL A 341 7.54 -21.74 20.51
N ASP A 342 7.24 -22.26 21.70
CA ASP A 342 7.25 -21.50 22.94
C ASP A 342 8.67 -21.04 23.32
N ARG A 343 9.66 -21.93 23.17
CA ARG A 343 11.06 -21.61 23.41
C ARG A 343 11.58 -20.52 22.48
N LEU A 344 11.30 -20.62 21.17
CA LEU A 344 11.73 -19.63 20.20
C LEU A 344 10.98 -18.31 20.37
N HIS A 345 9.68 -18.35 20.69
CA HIS A 345 8.89 -17.15 20.98
C HIS A 345 9.39 -16.42 22.23
N GLN A 346 9.75 -17.16 23.29
CA GLN A 346 10.35 -16.57 24.48
C GLN A 346 11.70 -15.92 24.16
N ARG A 347 12.54 -16.58 23.37
CA ARG A 347 13.81 -15.99 22.89
C ARG A 347 13.55 -14.70 22.11
N TYR A 348 12.59 -14.69 21.20
CA TYR A 348 12.21 -13.49 20.44
C TYR A 348 11.77 -12.34 21.34
N MET A 349 10.92 -12.60 22.35
CA MET A 349 10.49 -11.56 23.31
C MET A 349 11.67 -11.00 24.10
N ASN A 350 12.58 -11.86 24.58
CA ASN A 350 13.76 -11.43 25.34
C ASN A 350 14.69 -10.57 24.48
N GLU A 351 14.94 -10.95 23.22
CA GLU A 351 15.78 -10.15 22.31
C GLU A 351 15.13 -8.80 21.96
N LEU A 352 13.81 -8.76 21.82
CA LEU A 352 13.06 -7.52 21.58
C LEU A 352 13.10 -6.59 22.81
N GLU A 353 12.97 -7.15 24.02
CA GLU A 353 13.12 -6.41 25.27
C GLU A 353 14.54 -5.86 25.44
N ASN A 354 15.57 -6.68 25.19
CA ASN A 354 16.97 -6.25 25.20
C ASN A 354 17.23 -5.13 24.18
N LEU A 355 16.67 -5.26 22.97
CA LEU A 355 16.79 -4.24 21.92
C LEU A 355 16.16 -2.91 22.35
N PHE A 356 15.00 -2.96 22.98
CA PHE A 356 14.34 -1.79 23.54
C PHE A 356 15.18 -1.16 24.66
N GLU A 357 15.57 -1.94 25.67
CA GLU A 357 16.34 -1.48 26.84
C GLU A 357 17.67 -0.83 26.44
N ALA A 358 18.37 -1.40 25.45
CA ALA A 358 19.64 -0.86 24.96
C ALA A 358 19.51 0.53 24.30
N HIS A 359 18.32 0.88 23.81
CA HIS A 359 18.09 2.09 23.02
C HIS A 359 17.15 3.11 23.68
N LYS A 360 16.38 2.71 24.71
CA LYS A 360 15.29 3.51 25.28
C LYS A 360 15.74 4.90 25.75
N LEU A 361 16.89 4.98 26.43
CA LEU A 361 17.44 6.26 26.93
C LEU A 361 17.84 7.21 25.80
N LYS A 362 18.35 6.68 24.69
CA LYS A 362 18.75 7.47 23.51
C LYS A 362 17.54 8.15 22.84
N TYR A 363 16.36 7.55 22.96
CA TYR A 363 15.13 8.02 22.33
C TYR A 363 14.12 8.58 23.35
N ASN A 364 14.63 9.16 24.44
CA ASN A 364 13.86 9.88 25.46
C ASN A 364 12.78 9.05 26.19
N VAL A 365 12.96 7.73 26.27
CA VAL A 365 12.14 6.88 27.13
C VAL A 365 12.76 6.85 28.55
N PRO A 366 11.99 7.18 29.60
CA PRO A 366 12.48 7.16 30.98
C PRO A 366 13.04 5.80 31.43
N LYS A 367 13.99 5.83 32.36
CA LYS A 367 14.70 4.61 32.83
C LYS A 367 13.76 3.59 33.49
N ASP A 368 12.74 4.07 34.17
CA ASP A 368 11.70 3.32 34.87
C ASP A 368 10.62 2.74 33.94
N GLN A 369 10.58 3.18 32.68
CA GLN A 369 9.68 2.61 31.69
C GLN A 369 10.32 1.38 31.03
N HIS A 370 9.57 0.30 31.00
CA HIS A 370 9.97 -0.98 30.43
C HIS A 370 8.98 -1.41 29.35
N LEU A 371 9.42 -2.32 28.48
CA LEU A 371 8.56 -2.92 27.47
C LEU A 371 7.61 -3.92 28.13
N GLU A 372 6.29 -3.74 27.94
CA GLU A 372 5.29 -4.66 28.50
C GLU A 372 4.67 -5.53 27.41
N PHE A 373 4.68 -6.85 27.61
CA PHE A 373 4.00 -7.81 26.73
C PHE A 373 2.68 -8.29 27.32
N TYR A 374 1.60 -8.24 26.54
CA TYR A 374 0.28 -8.77 26.96
C TYR A 374 -0.42 -9.61 25.88
#